data_AF-A0AB39HVI7-F1
#
_entry.id   AF-A0AB39HVI7-F1
#
_cell.length_a   1.000
_cell.length_b   1.000
_cell.length_c   1.000
_cell.angle_alpha   90.00
_cell.angle_beta   90.00
_cell.angle_gamma   90.00
#
_symmetry.space_group_name_H-M   'P 1'
#
loop_
_entity.id
_entity.type
_entity.pdbx_description
1 polymer ?
#
loop_
_entity_poly.entity_id
_entity_poly.type
_entity_poly.pdbx_seq_one_letter_code
_entity_poly.pdbx_strand_id
1 'polypeptide(L)'
;MIRRYWLHLLAALLLALLAGALGFWLWTRPAPEARLEHLTLDDGSSLTRVTPGTHPKARVAVAVLQDQALTDKQLLNLSQSGEAQMVQVILPPTDCTLQHTALNHALQQLQGPATLVAGIGPGAAQAWEWLATQTDDKAQAISVDFSVERPGCTTALPKSATHGHWNVAWNDNPDDASAAFVRDQANAETSISDYDIHLPQVLKAQLSQALLGEEGNALSIPVVEVPAGQTTDTVTLFLSGDGGWRDLDRDVAGEMAKLGYPVVGIDTLRYYWQHKTPEQSAVDLSELMQHYRQKWGTKRFVLTGYSFGADVLPAIYNRLPAEDQKRIDAVILLAFARSGSFEIEVEGWLGNAGKEAPTGPEMAKLPAAKVVCIYGEEEADESGCTDHTAVGERLKLPGGHHFDENYPALAKRLIGDIESRQGKTSVAEQN
;
A
#
# COMPACT_ATOMS: atom_id res chain seq x y z
N MET A 1 73.65 29.73 1.59
CA MET A 1 72.83 28.81 2.42
C MET A 1 71.31 28.99 2.26
N ILE A 2 70.81 30.19 1.91
CA ILE A 2 69.37 30.49 1.81
C ILE A 2 68.63 29.77 0.66
N ARG A 3 69.32 29.51 -0.47
CA ARG A 3 68.74 28.86 -1.66
C ARG A 3 68.37 27.39 -1.46
N ARG A 4 69.05 26.68 -0.54
CA ARG A 4 68.79 25.27 -0.21
C ARG A 4 67.53 25.12 0.65
N TYR A 5 67.32 26.03 1.61
CA TYR A 5 66.12 26.05 2.45
C TYR A 5 64.84 26.32 1.66
N TRP A 6 64.91 27.19 0.65
CA TRP A 6 63.80 27.47 -0.25
C TRP A 6 63.35 26.26 -1.07
N LEU A 7 64.30 25.42 -1.50
CA LEU A 7 64.00 24.17 -2.21
C LEU A 7 63.27 23.16 -1.30
N HIS A 8 63.67 23.06 -0.03
CA HIS A 8 62.99 22.18 0.93
C HIS A 8 61.58 22.68 1.28
N LEU A 9 61.39 23.99 1.42
CA LEU A 9 60.07 24.59 1.62
C LEU A 9 59.14 24.41 0.41
N LEU A 10 59.66 24.61 -0.80
CA LEU A 10 58.92 24.35 -2.04
C LEU A 10 58.53 22.88 -2.17
N ALA A 11 59.45 21.95 -1.87
CA ALA A 11 59.15 20.52 -1.91
C ALA A 11 58.06 20.13 -0.89
N ALA A 12 58.11 20.68 0.32
CA ALA A 12 57.11 20.43 1.35
C ALA A 12 55.71 20.97 0.95
N LEU A 13 55.66 22.18 0.37
CA LEU A 13 54.42 22.78 -0.14
C LEU A 13 53.82 21.96 -1.29
N LEU A 14 54.67 21.45 -2.19
CA LEU A 14 54.24 20.63 -3.32
C LEU A 14 53.71 19.27 -2.86
N LEU A 15 54.35 18.64 -1.87
CA LEU A 15 53.83 17.43 -1.23
C LEU A 15 52.50 17.67 -0.51
N ALA A 16 52.34 18.79 0.18
CA ALA A 16 51.08 19.16 0.83
C ALA A 16 49.96 19.40 -0.19
N LEU A 17 50.25 20.04 -1.32
CA LEU A 17 49.30 20.23 -2.42
C LEU A 17 48.91 18.90 -3.07
N LEU A 18 49.89 18.00 -3.30
CA LEU A 18 49.61 16.66 -3.84
C LEU A 18 48.77 15.83 -2.87
N ALA A 19 49.06 15.88 -1.57
CA ALA A 19 48.27 15.21 -0.55
C ALA A 19 46.84 15.80 -0.46
N GLY A 20 46.71 17.12 -0.55
CA GLY A 20 45.41 17.80 -0.59
C GLY A 20 44.60 17.45 -1.85
N ALA A 21 45.24 17.42 -3.02
CA ALA A 21 44.62 17.02 -4.28
C ALA A 21 44.21 15.54 -4.27
N LEU A 22 45.04 14.66 -3.71
CA LEU A 22 44.73 13.24 -3.55
C LEU A 22 43.56 13.04 -2.57
N GLY A 23 43.54 13.78 -1.45
CA GLY A 23 42.43 13.78 -0.50
C GLY A 23 41.13 14.26 -1.12
N PHE A 24 41.18 15.36 -1.88
CA PHE A 24 40.01 15.89 -2.62
C PHE A 24 39.52 14.91 -3.69
N TRP A 25 40.43 14.27 -4.42
CA TRP A 25 40.09 13.27 -5.43
C TRP A 25 39.48 12.01 -4.81
N LEU A 26 40.02 11.53 -3.69
CA LEU A 26 39.45 10.39 -2.94
C LEU A 26 38.08 10.70 -2.35
N TRP A 27 37.82 11.97 -1.99
CA TRP A 27 36.51 12.44 -1.52
C TRP A 27 35.50 12.54 -2.67
N THR A 28 35.92 13.06 -3.83
CA THR A 28 35.01 13.42 -4.95
C THR A 28 34.87 12.34 -6.02
N ARG A 29 35.60 11.22 -5.93
CA ARG A 29 35.47 10.11 -6.88
C ARG A 29 34.03 9.53 -6.82
N PRO A 30 33.39 9.28 -7.98
CA PRO A 30 32.08 8.63 -8.00
C PRO A 30 32.18 7.25 -7.35
N ALA A 31 31.10 6.85 -6.67
CA ALA A 31 31.01 5.50 -6.11
C ALA A 31 31.22 4.48 -7.24
N PRO A 32 31.93 3.37 -6.98
CA PRO A 32 32.09 2.34 -8.00
C PRO A 32 30.70 1.84 -8.41
N GLU A 33 30.49 1.63 -9.71
CA GLU A 33 29.21 1.19 -10.25
C GLU A 33 28.97 -0.30 -9.94
N ALA A 34 27.71 -0.64 -9.69
CA ALA A 34 27.26 -2.03 -9.61
C ALA A 34 27.52 -2.78 -10.93
N ARG A 35 27.85 -4.06 -10.83
CA ARG A 35 28.11 -4.95 -11.96
C ARG A 35 27.05 -6.03 -12.03
N LEU A 36 26.63 -6.36 -13.25
CA LEU A 36 25.63 -7.39 -13.52
C LEU A 36 26.24 -8.50 -14.38
N GLU A 37 25.90 -9.74 -14.06
CA GLU A 37 26.33 -10.95 -14.75
C GLU A 37 25.14 -11.89 -14.93
N HIS A 38 24.97 -12.44 -16.13
CA HIS A 38 24.01 -13.53 -16.37
C HIS A 38 24.75 -14.86 -16.31
N LEU A 39 24.19 -15.80 -15.56
CA LEU A 39 24.74 -17.12 -15.28
C LEU A 39 23.69 -18.18 -15.58
N THR A 40 24.15 -19.39 -15.87
CA THR A 40 23.32 -20.59 -15.91
C THR A 40 23.75 -21.47 -14.74
N LEU A 41 22.79 -21.86 -13.90
CA LEU A 41 23.03 -22.72 -12.75
C LEU A 41 23.19 -24.18 -13.16
N ASP A 42 23.71 -25.01 -12.25
CA ASP A 42 23.97 -26.44 -12.50
C ASP A 42 22.69 -27.23 -12.82
N ASP A 43 21.54 -26.76 -12.35
CA ASP A 43 20.22 -27.32 -12.67
C ASP A 43 19.62 -26.79 -13.99
N GLY A 44 20.35 -25.93 -14.71
CA GLY A 44 19.93 -25.32 -15.97
C GLY A 44 19.13 -24.03 -15.81
N SER A 45 18.83 -23.59 -14.59
CA SER A 45 18.07 -22.35 -14.35
C SER A 45 18.89 -21.11 -14.72
N SER A 46 18.20 -20.10 -15.25
CA SER A 46 18.81 -18.79 -15.54
C SER A 46 18.92 -17.97 -14.25
N LEU A 47 20.08 -17.35 -14.03
CA LEU A 47 20.33 -16.49 -12.88
C LEU A 47 20.99 -15.19 -13.32
N THR A 48 20.51 -14.07 -12.78
CA THR A 48 21.17 -12.77 -12.91
C THR A 48 21.77 -12.39 -11.57
N ARG A 49 23.09 -12.19 -11.52
CA ARG A 49 23.82 -11.75 -10.32
C ARG A 49 24.20 -10.29 -10.45
N VAL A 50 23.92 -9.50 -9.42
CA VAL A 50 24.33 -8.10 -9.32
C VAL A 50 25.20 -7.91 -8.08
N THR A 51 26.37 -7.32 -8.27
CA THR A 51 27.31 -7.01 -7.19
C THR A 51 27.46 -5.50 -7.08
N PRO A 52 27.20 -4.88 -5.91
CA PRO A 52 27.34 -3.45 -5.74
C PRO A 52 28.82 -3.06 -5.84
N GLY A 53 29.10 -1.82 -6.21
CA GLY A 53 30.47 -1.32 -6.24
C GLY A 53 31.09 -1.06 -4.86
N THR A 54 30.30 -1.17 -3.79
CA THR A 54 30.71 -1.06 -2.39
C THR A 54 30.61 -2.42 -1.68
N HIS A 55 31.04 -2.49 -0.42
CA HIS A 55 30.82 -3.70 0.39
C HIS A 55 29.32 -3.88 0.65
N PRO A 56 28.75 -5.06 0.34
CA PRO A 56 27.32 -5.26 0.45
C PRO A 56 26.87 -5.24 1.92
N LYS A 57 25.86 -4.42 2.22
CA LYS A 57 25.15 -4.38 3.50
C LYS A 57 24.04 -5.43 3.58
N ALA A 58 23.47 -5.77 2.43
CA ALA A 58 22.44 -6.79 2.28
C ALA A 58 22.82 -7.82 1.21
N ARG A 59 22.31 -9.04 1.36
CA ARG A 59 22.47 -10.14 0.41
C ARG A 59 21.08 -10.68 0.08
N VAL A 60 20.63 -10.45 -1.14
CA VAL A 60 19.23 -10.64 -1.54
C VAL A 60 19.13 -11.74 -2.59
N ALA A 61 18.25 -12.71 -2.39
CA ALA A 61 17.81 -13.62 -3.45
C ALA A 61 16.38 -13.29 -3.88
N VAL A 62 16.15 -13.23 -5.18
CA VAL A 62 14.85 -12.97 -5.80
C VAL A 62 14.46 -14.18 -6.65
N ALA A 63 13.34 -14.81 -6.38
CA ALA A 63 12.85 -15.98 -7.11
C ALA A 63 11.52 -15.65 -7.81
N VAL A 64 11.49 -15.75 -9.13
CA VAL A 64 10.36 -15.28 -9.97
C VAL A 64 10.23 -16.13 -11.23
N LEU A 65 9.06 -16.12 -11.86
CA LEU A 65 8.90 -16.67 -13.20
C LEU A 65 9.50 -15.73 -14.27
N GLN A 66 9.72 -16.25 -15.47
CA GLN A 66 10.39 -15.53 -16.57
C GLN A 66 9.68 -14.23 -16.96
N ASP A 67 8.35 -14.23 -16.95
CA ASP A 67 7.48 -13.09 -17.27
C ASP A 67 7.35 -12.09 -16.12
N GLN A 68 7.78 -12.48 -14.91
CA GLN A 68 7.73 -11.67 -13.70
C GLN A 68 9.11 -11.12 -13.28
N ALA A 69 10.14 -11.39 -14.08
CA ALA A 69 11.52 -11.01 -13.79
C ALA A 69 11.71 -9.49 -13.74
N LEU A 70 12.42 -8.99 -12.73
CA LEU A 70 12.91 -7.62 -12.75
C LEU A 70 13.96 -7.47 -13.85
N THR A 71 13.91 -6.33 -14.53
CA THR A 71 14.89 -5.98 -15.58
C THR A 71 16.27 -5.70 -14.99
N ASP A 72 17.31 -5.88 -15.80
CA ASP A 72 18.70 -5.56 -15.44
C ASP A 72 18.86 -4.15 -14.85
N LYS A 73 18.17 -3.17 -15.45
CA LYS A 73 18.19 -1.79 -14.97
C LYS A 73 17.58 -1.65 -13.58
N GLN A 74 16.48 -2.36 -13.30
CA GLN A 74 15.86 -2.35 -11.97
C GLN A 74 16.77 -3.02 -10.93
N LEU A 75 17.38 -4.15 -11.25
CA LEU A 75 18.30 -4.86 -10.36
C LEU A 75 19.57 -4.05 -10.06
N LEU A 76 20.18 -3.42 -11.09
CA LEU A 76 21.31 -2.52 -10.92
C LEU A 76 20.97 -1.34 -10.00
N ASN A 77 19.81 -0.71 -10.19
CA ASN A 77 19.37 0.40 -9.36
C ASN A 77 19.13 -0.02 -7.90
N LEU A 78 18.45 -1.15 -7.67
CA LEU A 78 18.22 -1.69 -6.32
C LEU A 78 19.54 -2.03 -5.62
N SER A 79 20.45 -2.71 -6.32
CA SER A 79 21.77 -3.07 -5.78
C SER A 79 22.60 -1.84 -5.43
N GLN A 80 22.62 -0.84 -6.31
CA GLN A 80 23.40 0.39 -6.10
C GLN A 80 22.84 1.23 -4.95
N SER A 81 21.52 1.45 -4.90
CA SER A 81 20.88 2.29 -3.88
C SER A 81 20.87 1.60 -2.51
N GLY A 82 20.60 0.29 -2.47
CA GLY A 82 20.53 -0.49 -1.24
C GLY A 82 21.86 -1.05 -0.75
N GLU A 83 22.97 -0.77 -1.46
CA GLU A 83 24.27 -1.40 -1.23
C GLU A 83 24.14 -2.93 -1.07
N ALA A 84 23.36 -3.56 -1.94
CA ALA A 84 22.94 -4.95 -1.80
C ALA A 84 23.55 -5.83 -2.89
N GLN A 85 24.15 -6.95 -2.51
CA GLN A 85 24.43 -8.02 -3.47
C GLN A 85 23.13 -8.76 -3.76
N MET A 86 22.79 -8.92 -5.03
CA MET A 86 21.52 -9.52 -5.44
C MET A 86 21.75 -10.69 -6.38
N VAL A 87 20.89 -11.70 -6.28
CA VAL A 87 20.72 -12.75 -7.28
C VAL A 87 19.24 -12.86 -7.62
N GLN A 88 18.90 -12.88 -8.90
CA GLN A 88 17.55 -13.17 -9.38
C GLN A 88 17.58 -14.49 -10.14
N VAL A 89 16.84 -15.49 -9.67
CA VAL A 89 16.70 -16.79 -10.31
C VAL A 89 15.35 -16.90 -11.00
N ILE A 90 15.37 -17.44 -12.22
CA ILE A 90 14.16 -17.78 -12.96
C ILE A 90 13.72 -19.18 -12.57
N LEU A 91 12.52 -19.26 -12.00
CA LEU A 91 11.92 -20.50 -11.54
C LEU A 91 11.24 -21.28 -12.68
N PRO A 92 11.29 -22.62 -12.67
CA PRO A 92 10.45 -23.43 -13.54
C PRO A 92 8.98 -23.30 -13.11
N PRO A 93 8.01 -23.29 -14.04
CA PRO A 93 6.63 -22.88 -13.73
C PRO A 93 5.82 -23.90 -12.92
N THR A 94 6.09 -25.20 -13.01
CA THR A 94 5.16 -26.24 -12.53
C THR A 94 5.79 -27.33 -11.66
N ASP A 95 7.04 -27.18 -11.22
CA ASP A 95 7.74 -28.18 -10.40
C ASP A 95 8.35 -27.56 -9.15
N CYS A 96 7.70 -27.80 -8.01
CA CYS A 96 8.07 -27.22 -6.73
C CYS A 96 9.42 -27.75 -6.20
N THR A 97 9.81 -28.96 -6.60
CA THR A 97 11.12 -29.52 -6.21
C THR A 97 12.22 -28.81 -6.97
N LEU A 98 12.07 -28.66 -8.29
CA LEU A 98 13.04 -27.93 -9.11
C LEU A 98 13.09 -26.44 -8.73
N GLN A 99 11.95 -25.84 -8.41
CA GLN A 99 11.86 -24.49 -7.87
C GLN A 99 12.71 -24.32 -6.60
N HIS A 100 12.54 -25.21 -5.62
CA HIS A 100 13.32 -25.19 -4.38
C HIS A 100 14.82 -25.41 -4.65
N THR A 101 15.18 -26.33 -5.54
CA THR A 101 16.57 -26.54 -5.98
C THR A 101 17.17 -25.29 -6.62
N ALA A 102 16.44 -24.63 -7.52
CA ALA A 102 16.88 -23.41 -8.21
C ALA A 102 17.17 -22.27 -7.22
N LEU A 103 16.29 -22.04 -6.24
CA LEU A 103 16.56 -21.04 -5.20
C LEU A 103 17.76 -21.41 -4.33
N ASN A 104 17.90 -22.68 -3.92
CA ASN A 104 19.04 -23.10 -3.11
C ASN A 104 20.37 -22.91 -3.86
N HIS A 105 20.43 -23.23 -5.14
CA HIS A 105 21.61 -22.95 -5.97
C HIS A 105 21.84 -21.44 -6.15
N ALA A 106 20.79 -20.65 -6.30
CA ALA A 106 20.89 -19.20 -6.38
C ALA A 106 21.48 -18.59 -5.09
N LEU A 107 21.02 -19.05 -3.92
CA LEU A 107 21.53 -18.62 -2.61
C LEU A 107 23.05 -18.88 -2.47
N GLN A 108 23.57 -19.96 -3.06
CA GLN A 108 25.01 -20.27 -3.05
C GLN A 108 25.84 -19.28 -3.89
N GLN A 109 25.23 -18.49 -4.77
CA GLN A 109 25.91 -17.47 -5.56
C GLN A 109 26.10 -16.13 -4.81
N LEU A 110 25.54 -16.01 -3.61
CA LEU A 110 25.76 -14.87 -2.72
C LEU A 110 27.09 -15.01 -1.96
N GLN A 111 27.75 -13.90 -1.66
CA GLN A 111 29.00 -13.85 -0.89
C GLN A 111 28.70 -13.89 0.62
N GLY A 112 28.07 -14.98 1.07
CA GLY A 112 27.60 -15.18 2.45
C GLY A 112 26.11 -15.52 2.52
N PRO A 113 25.56 -15.75 3.73
CA PRO A 113 24.15 -16.09 3.91
C PRO A 113 23.26 -14.92 3.47
N ALA A 114 22.13 -15.23 2.82
CA ALA A 114 21.14 -14.23 2.46
C ALA A 114 20.60 -13.53 3.72
N THR A 115 20.40 -12.23 3.61
CA THR A 115 19.69 -11.43 4.63
C THR A 115 18.22 -11.26 4.28
N LEU A 116 17.90 -11.36 2.98
CA LEU A 116 16.56 -11.17 2.43
C LEU A 116 16.31 -12.17 1.30
N VAL A 117 15.17 -12.86 1.33
CA VAL A 117 14.67 -13.65 0.19
C VAL A 117 13.32 -13.12 -0.24
N ALA A 118 13.15 -12.89 -1.53
CA ALA A 118 11.94 -12.31 -2.08
C ALA A 118 11.44 -13.11 -3.30
N GLY A 119 10.15 -13.05 -3.59
CA GLY A 119 9.64 -13.65 -4.82
C GLY A 119 8.19 -13.32 -5.11
N ILE A 120 7.74 -13.76 -6.30
CA ILE A 120 6.36 -13.66 -6.76
C ILE A 120 5.78 -15.06 -6.95
N GLY A 121 4.53 -15.30 -6.55
CA GLY A 121 3.82 -16.56 -6.74
C GLY A 121 4.59 -17.76 -6.15
N PRO A 122 5.07 -18.73 -6.97
CA PRO A 122 5.89 -19.82 -6.46
C PRO A 122 7.16 -19.38 -5.72
N GLY A 123 7.75 -18.25 -6.10
CA GLY A 123 8.88 -17.66 -5.38
C GLY A 123 8.49 -17.01 -4.06
N ALA A 124 7.26 -16.50 -3.96
CA ALA A 124 6.72 -15.96 -2.72
C ALA A 124 6.55 -17.06 -1.66
N ALA A 125 6.11 -18.24 -2.08
CA ALA A 125 6.04 -19.41 -1.21
C ALA A 125 7.43 -19.87 -0.73
N GLN A 126 8.44 -19.84 -1.61
CA GLN A 126 9.80 -20.19 -1.23
C GLN A 126 10.46 -19.17 -0.29
N ALA A 127 10.13 -17.88 -0.43
CA ALA A 127 10.59 -16.86 0.50
C ALA A 127 10.09 -17.12 1.93
N TRP A 128 8.82 -17.53 2.08
CA TRP A 128 8.26 -17.96 3.36
C TRP A 128 8.92 -19.24 3.88
N GLU A 129 9.07 -20.26 3.03
CA GLU A 129 9.76 -21.51 3.40
C GLU A 129 11.19 -21.24 3.90
N TRP A 130 11.92 -20.35 3.22
CA TRP A 130 13.25 -19.93 3.64
C TRP A 130 13.21 -19.23 5.01
N LEU A 131 12.27 -18.29 5.22
CA LEU A 131 12.14 -17.55 6.49
C LEU A 131 11.89 -18.50 7.66
N ALA A 132 11.02 -19.50 7.47
CA ALA A 132 10.70 -20.48 8.49
C ALA A 132 11.90 -21.34 8.93
N THR A 133 12.99 -21.36 8.16
CA THR A 133 14.24 -22.03 8.53
C THR A 133 15.25 -21.12 9.25
N GLN A 134 14.98 -19.81 9.31
CA GLN A 134 15.91 -18.85 9.88
C GLN A 134 15.88 -18.83 11.41
N THR A 135 17.02 -18.48 11.99
CA THR A 135 17.20 -18.27 13.44
C THR A 135 17.61 -16.84 13.79
N ASP A 136 17.65 -15.94 12.80
CA ASP A 136 18.02 -14.54 12.94
C ASP A 136 16.76 -13.67 12.86
N ASP A 137 16.50 -12.89 13.91
CA ASP A 137 15.36 -11.95 13.96
C ASP A 137 15.45 -10.85 12.89
N LYS A 138 16.64 -10.64 12.31
CA LYS A 138 16.84 -9.66 11.23
C LYS A 138 16.65 -10.24 9.84
N ALA A 139 16.45 -11.55 9.70
CA ALA A 139 16.13 -12.15 8.41
C ALA A 139 14.81 -11.58 7.89
N GLN A 140 14.75 -11.29 6.60
CA GLN A 140 13.54 -10.74 5.98
C GLN A 140 13.08 -11.64 4.84
N ALA A 141 11.77 -11.83 4.70
CA ALA A 141 11.21 -12.43 3.50
C ALA A 141 10.14 -11.52 2.89
N ILE A 142 10.14 -11.39 1.56
CA ILE A 142 9.12 -10.66 0.82
C ILE A 142 8.36 -11.62 -0.10
N SER A 143 7.07 -11.77 0.14
CA SER A 143 6.22 -12.69 -0.62
C SER A 143 5.16 -11.88 -1.36
N VAL A 144 5.33 -11.73 -2.67
CA VAL A 144 4.36 -11.05 -3.54
C VAL A 144 3.44 -12.05 -4.21
N ASP A 145 2.13 -11.83 -4.21
CA ASP A 145 1.15 -12.78 -4.76
C ASP A 145 1.28 -14.16 -4.08
N PHE A 146 1.34 -14.15 -2.75
CA PHE A 146 1.48 -15.38 -1.96
C PHE A 146 0.17 -16.17 -2.00
N SER A 147 0.28 -17.47 -2.31
CA SER A 147 -0.83 -18.40 -2.16
C SER A 147 -0.42 -19.70 -1.45
N VAL A 148 -1.30 -20.17 -0.56
CA VAL A 148 -1.24 -21.48 0.08
C VAL A 148 -1.62 -22.58 -0.90
N GLU A 149 -2.51 -22.28 -1.85
CA GLU A 149 -2.87 -23.18 -2.92
C GLU A 149 -1.75 -23.21 -3.96
N ARG A 150 -0.99 -24.30 -3.97
CA ARG A 150 0.16 -24.48 -4.86
C ARG A 150 -0.01 -25.72 -5.72
N PRO A 151 -0.66 -25.62 -6.90
CA PRO A 151 -0.85 -26.75 -7.80
C PRO A 151 0.48 -27.44 -8.14
N GLY A 152 0.54 -28.75 -7.93
CA GLY A 152 1.76 -29.53 -8.18
C GLY A 152 2.74 -29.60 -6.99
N CYS A 153 2.50 -28.88 -5.89
CA CYS A 153 3.29 -29.04 -4.66
C CYS A 153 2.62 -30.01 -3.69
N THR A 154 3.28 -31.11 -3.34
CA THR A 154 2.79 -32.08 -2.34
C THR A 154 3.22 -31.74 -0.91
N THR A 155 4.26 -30.91 -0.76
CA THR A 155 4.79 -30.53 0.54
C THR A 155 4.00 -29.35 1.10
N ALA A 156 3.47 -29.49 2.31
CA ALA A 156 2.79 -28.40 3.00
C ALA A 156 3.78 -27.28 3.36
N LEU A 157 3.30 -26.04 3.31
CA LEU A 157 4.08 -24.91 3.81
C LEU A 157 4.36 -25.07 5.31
N PRO A 158 5.52 -24.60 5.80
CA PRO A 158 5.77 -24.45 7.23
C PRO A 158 4.64 -23.64 7.87
N LYS A 159 4.14 -24.09 9.01
CA LYS A 159 2.98 -23.46 9.66
C LYS A 159 3.29 -22.11 10.31
N SER A 160 4.56 -21.87 10.64
CA SER A 160 5.02 -20.64 11.26
C SER A 160 6.52 -20.43 11.04
N ALA A 161 6.96 -19.18 11.19
CA ALA A 161 8.36 -18.78 11.27
C ALA A 161 8.59 -18.09 12.62
N THR A 162 9.45 -18.65 13.47
CA THR A 162 9.70 -18.12 14.83
C THR A 162 10.54 -16.85 14.82
N HIS A 163 11.34 -16.66 13.78
CA HIS A 163 12.30 -15.57 13.63
C HIS A 163 12.09 -14.83 12.31
N GLY A 164 12.64 -13.62 12.26
CA GLY A 164 12.64 -12.78 11.08
C GLY A 164 11.31 -12.07 10.84
N HIS A 165 11.31 -11.19 9.84
CA HIS A 165 10.18 -10.38 9.43
C HIS A 165 9.66 -10.85 8.08
N TRP A 166 8.35 -11.02 7.97
CA TRP A 166 7.70 -11.44 6.74
C TRP A 166 6.85 -10.31 6.17
N ASN A 167 7.20 -9.81 4.99
CA ASN A 167 6.43 -8.81 4.29
C ASN A 167 5.66 -9.50 3.16
N VAL A 168 4.34 -9.45 3.21
CA VAL A 168 3.46 -10.08 2.21
C VAL A 168 2.75 -9.00 1.44
N ALA A 169 2.78 -9.09 0.11
CA ALA A 169 2.11 -8.10 -0.72
C ALA A 169 1.29 -8.74 -1.83
N TRP A 170 0.15 -8.15 -2.15
CA TRP A 170 -0.64 -8.52 -3.32
C TRP A 170 -0.98 -7.29 -4.14
N ASN A 171 -1.29 -7.49 -5.42
CA ASN A 171 -2.00 -6.49 -6.24
C ASN A 171 -3.47 -6.90 -6.46
N ASP A 172 -3.92 -7.98 -5.83
CA ASP A 172 -5.30 -8.45 -5.85
C ASP A 172 -5.66 -8.98 -4.47
N ASN A 173 -6.92 -9.31 -4.22
CA ASN A 173 -7.30 -10.03 -3.01
C ASN A 173 -6.64 -11.41 -3.00
N PRO A 174 -5.96 -11.80 -1.90
CA PRO A 174 -5.59 -13.19 -1.71
C PRO A 174 -6.84 -14.07 -1.60
N ASP A 175 -6.70 -15.36 -1.96
CA ASP A 175 -7.68 -16.37 -1.59
C ASP A 175 -7.81 -16.51 -0.07
N ASP A 176 -8.98 -16.95 0.40
CA ASP A 176 -9.30 -17.03 1.84
C ASP A 176 -8.28 -17.84 2.64
N ALA A 177 -7.80 -18.95 2.09
CA ALA A 177 -6.85 -19.82 2.75
C ALA A 177 -5.50 -19.11 2.94
N SER A 178 -5.06 -18.36 1.95
CA SER A 178 -3.85 -17.55 1.99
C SER A 178 -3.97 -16.36 2.92
N ALA A 179 -5.11 -15.68 2.90
CA ALA A 179 -5.41 -14.57 3.81
C ALA A 179 -5.42 -15.04 5.27
N ALA A 180 -6.05 -16.19 5.56
CA ALA A 180 -6.08 -16.78 6.89
C ALA A 180 -4.68 -17.19 7.35
N PHE A 181 -3.93 -17.86 6.47
CA PHE A 181 -2.57 -18.30 6.77
C PHE A 181 -1.66 -17.14 7.18
N VAL A 182 -1.73 -16.02 6.45
CA VAL A 182 -0.90 -14.84 6.70
C VAL A 182 -1.30 -14.13 7.98
N ARG A 183 -2.61 -14.00 8.25
CA ARG A 183 -3.12 -13.39 9.50
C ARG A 183 -2.70 -14.13 10.77
N ASP A 184 -2.51 -15.44 10.68
CA ASP A 184 -2.02 -16.26 11.80
C ASP A 184 -0.53 -16.06 12.11
N GLN A 185 0.22 -15.31 11.29
CA GLN A 185 1.66 -15.09 11.49
C GLN A 185 1.94 -13.79 12.26
N ALA A 186 2.47 -13.94 13.48
CA ALA A 186 2.80 -12.80 14.34
C ALA A 186 3.91 -11.89 13.80
N ASN A 187 4.72 -12.39 12.86
CA ASN A 187 5.82 -11.66 12.22
C ASN A 187 5.48 -11.19 10.80
N ALA A 188 4.21 -11.24 10.40
CA ALA A 188 3.75 -10.76 9.10
C ALA A 188 3.38 -9.27 9.12
N GLU A 189 3.90 -8.54 8.15
CA GLU A 189 3.43 -7.24 7.70
C GLU A 189 2.80 -7.41 6.32
N THR A 190 1.61 -6.86 6.12
CA THR A 190 0.87 -7.01 4.86
C THR A 190 0.74 -5.67 4.14
N SER A 191 0.76 -5.72 2.81
CA SER A 191 0.44 -4.55 1.98
C SER A 191 -0.33 -5.00 0.74
N ILE A 192 -1.35 -4.24 0.36
CA ILE A 192 -2.09 -4.50 -0.88
C ILE A 192 -1.81 -3.29 -1.78
N SER A 193 -1.26 -3.52 -2.96
CA SER A 193 -1.02 -2.48 -3.97
C SER A 193 -2.23 -2.34 -4.88
N ASP A 194 -2.36 -1.23 -5.59
CA ASP A 194 -3.46 -1.02 -6.54
C ASP A 194 -3.47 -2.13 -7.62
N TYR A 195 -4.66 -2.56 -8.04
CA TYR A 195 -4.86 -3.66 -9.00
C TYR A 195 -4.17 -3.48 -10.34
N ASP A 196 -4.05 -2.22 -10.81
CA ASP A 196 -3.42 -1.90 -12.08
C ASP A 196 -1.87 -2.02 -12.02
N ILE A 197 -1.31 -2.17 -10.82
CA ILE A 197 0.12 -2.35 -10.60
C ILE A 197 0.48 -3.81 -10.84
N HIS A 198 1.41 -4.04 -11.78
CA HIS A 198 1.86 -5.38 -12.10
C HIS A 198 2.77 -5.92 -10.98
N LEU A 199 2.67 -7.23 -10.68
CA LEU A 199 3.43 -7.89 -9.60
C LEU A 199 4.94 -7.57 -9.55
N PRO A 200 5.68 -7.47 -10.67
CA PRO A 200 7.10 -7.07 -10.62
C PRO A 200 7.32 -5.66 -10.08
N GLN A 201 6.35 -4.75 -10.27
CA GLN A 201 6.41 -3.40 -9.71
C GLN A 201 6.17 -3.41 -8.20
N VAL A 202 5.21 -4.23 -7.73
CA VAL A 202 4.98 -4.46 -6.30
C VAL A 202 6.23 -5.02 -5.64
N LEU A 203 6.82 -6.08 -6.19
CA LEU A 203 8.07 -6.68 -5.71
C LEU A 203 9.20 -5.65 -5.64
N LYS A 204 9.39 -4.84 -6.69
CA LYS A 204 10.40 -3.79 -6.70
C LYS A 204 10.15 -2.75 -5.59
N ALA A 205 8.91 -2.35 -5.35
CA ALA A 205 8.55 -1.40 -4.30
C ALA A 205 8.89 -1.96 -2.92
N GLN A 206 8.47 -3.20 -2.63
CA GLN A 206 8.78 -3.90 -1.37
C GLN A 206 10.28 -4.06 -1.16
N LEU A 207 11.03 -4.47 -2.19
CA LEU A 207 12.49 -4.56 -2.15
C LEU A 207 13.14 -3.20 -1.87
N SER A 208 12.63 -2.13 -2.48
CA SER A 208 13.15 -0.78 -2.26
C SER A 208 12.93 -0.34 -0.82
N GLN A 209 11.73 -0.58 -0.26
CA GLN A 209 11.42 -0.26 1.13
C GLN A 209 12.29 -1.05 2.11
N ALA A 210 12.45 -2.36 1.90
CA ALA A 210 13.28 -3.19 2.78
C ALA A 210 14.77 -2.80 2.76
N LEU A 211 15.29 -2.37 1.60
CA LEU A 211 16.72 -2.04 1.44
C LEU A 211 17.05 -0.59 1.84
N LEU A 212 16.13 0.35 1.65
CA LEU A 212 16.37 1.78 1.85
C LEU A 212 15.77 2.31 3.16
N GLY A 213 14.83 1.56 3.77
CA GLY A 213 14.01 2.03 4.88
C GLY A 213 12.89 2.97 4.41
N GLU A 214 11.96 3.30 5.32
CA GLU A 214 10.94 4.32 5.03
C GLU A 214 11.59 5.71 4.92
N GLU A 215 11.33 6.42 3.83
CA GLU A 215 11.38 7.88 3.86
C GLU A 215 10.29 8.33 4.85
N GLY A 216 10.72 8.81 6.03
CA GLY A 216 9.84 9.11 7.16
C GLY A 216 8.64 10.01 6.82
N ASN A 217 7.54 9.74 7.53
CA ASN A 217 6.16 10.26 7.40
C ASN A 217 5.23 9.50 6.45
N ALA A 218 5.17 8.17 6.53
CA ALA A 218 3.98 7.45 6.08
C ALA A 218 2.81 7.77 7.02
N LEU A 219 1.70 8.29 6.47
CA LEU A 219 0.45 8.43 7.21
C LEU A 219 -0.06 7.04 7.62
N SER A 220 -0.64 6.90 8.82
CA SER A 220 -1.23 5.64 9.29
C SER A 220 -2.41 5.16 8.43
N ILE A 221 -3.01 6.05 7.63
CA ILE A 221 -4.11 5.74 6.71
C ILE A 221 -3.55 5.49 5.29
N PRO A 222 -3.82 4.33 4.67
CA PRO A 222 -3.49 4.08 3.27
C PRO A 222 -4.39 4.92 2.37
N VAL A 223 -3.79 5.84 1.60
CA VAL A 223 -4.53 6.78 0.77
C VAL A 223 -4.11 6.77 -0.69
N VAL A 224 -5.08 7.04 -1.57
CA VAL A 224 -4.89 7.24 -3.02
C VAL A 224 -5.33 8.66 -3.38
N GLU A 225 -4.40 9.45 -3.92
CA GLU A 225 -4.69 10.83 -4.31
C GLU A 225 -5.24 10.89 -5.74
N VAL A 226 -6.46 11.43 -5.88
CA VAL A 226 -7.10 11.72 -7.16
C VAL A 226 -7.23 13.24 -7.32
N PRO A 227 -6.15 13.93 -7.72
CA PRO A 227 -6.17 15.38 -7.83
C PRO A 227 -7.06 15.85 -8.98
N ALA A 228 -7.77 16.94 -8.76
CA ALA A 228 -8.45 17.66 -9.83
C ALA A 228 -7.46 18.56 -10.59
N GLY A 229 -7.77 18.86 -11.86
CA GLY A 229 -6.93 19.75 -12.68
C GLY A 229 -6.91 21.22 -12.22
N GLN A 230 -7.76 21.60 -11.27
CA GLN A 230 -7.87 22.94 -10.71
C GLN A 230 -7.73 22.89 -9.18
N THR A 231 -7.11 23.92 -8.61
CA THR A 231 -7.01 24.09 -7.16
C THR A 231 -8.36 24.48 -6.56
N THR A 232 -8.79 23.77 -5.52
CA THR A 232 -10.00 24.08 -4.75
C THR A 232 -9.70 24.04 -3.26
N ASP A 233 -10.46 24.81 -2.49
CA ASP A 233 -10.38 24.85 -1.03
C ASP A 233 -11.07 23.64 -0.36
N THR A 234 -11.73 22.77 -1.13
CA THR A 234 -12.48 21.60 -0.64
C THR A 234 -11.90 20.31 -1.20
N VAL A 235 -11.69 19.32 -0.34
CA VAL A 235 -11.34 17.94 -0.73
C VAL A 235 -12.37 16.95 -0.21
N THR A 236 -12.65 15.91 -0.98
CA THR A 236 -13.42 14.76 -0.50
C THR A 236 -12.47 13.69 0.04
N LEU A 237 -12.65 13.29 1.29
CA LEU A 237 -12.04 12.08 1.84
C LEU A 237 -13.05 10.95 1.67
N PHE A 238 -12.70 9.95 0.86
CA PHE A 238 -13.62 8.89 0.45
C PHE A 238 -13.17 7.55 1.03
N LEU A 239 -13.90 7.04 2.03
CA LEU A 239 -13.72 5.70 2.59
C LEU A 239 -14.38 4.67 1.68
N SER A 240 -13.58 3.77 1.10
CA SER A 240 -14.07 2.71 0.21
C SER A 240 -14.95 1.67 0.89
N GLY A 241 -15.59 0.83 0.08
CA GLY A 241 -16.19 -0.43 0.55
C GLY A 241 -15.16 -1.41 1.08
N ASP A 242 -15.63 -2.57 1.57
CA ASP A 242 -14.81 -3.66 2.13
C ASP A 242 -13.86 -4.28 1.09
N GLY A 243 -14.15 -4.12 -0.19
CA GLY A 243 -13.21 -4.40 -1.27
C GLY A 243 -12.00 -3.46 -1.33
N GLY A 244 -11.92 -2.38 -0.56
CA GLY A 244 -10.84 -1.40 -0.72
C GLY A 244 -11.04 -0.51 -1.94
N TRP A 245 -10.00 0.25 -2.33
CA TRP A 245 -10.12 1.33 -3.33
C TRP A 245 -10.23 0.83 -4.78
N ARG A 246 -11.44 0.36 -5.17
CA ARG A 246 -11.72 -0.23 -6.49
C ARG A 246 -13.08 0.19 -7.06
N ASP A 247 -13.33 -0.20 -8.31
CA ASP A 247 -14.62 -0.11 -9.02
C ASP A 247 -15.38 1.20 -8.77
N LEU A 248 -16.48 1.15 -8.00
CA LEU A 248 -17.33 2.30 -7.68
C LEU A 248 -16.52 3.45 -7.07
N ASP A 249 -15.72 3.18 -6.04
CA ASP A 249 -14.99 4.21 -5.30
C ASP A 249 -13.99 4.93 -6.20
N ARG A 250 -13.20 4.15 -6.94
CA ARG A 250 -12.17 4.64 -7.86
C ARG A 250 -12.79 5.42 -9.02
N ASP A 251 -13.80 4.85 -9.66
CA ASP A 251 -14.35 5.40 -10.90
C ASP A 251 -15.19 6.66 -10.61
N VAL A 252 -15.99 6.67 -9.53
CA VAL A 252 -16.70 7.88 -9.07
C VAL A 252 -15.71 8.98 -8.69
N ALA A 253 -14.64 8.66 -7.97
CA ALA A 253 -13.61 9.64 -7.62
C ALA A 253 -12.92 10.23 -8.86
N GLY A 254 -12.64 9.39 -9.87
CA GLY A 254 -12.10 9.82 -11.15
C GLY A 254 -13.04 10.78 -11.90
N GLU A 255 -14.33 10.47 -11.94
CA GLU A 255 -15.35 11.34 -12.53
C GLU A 255 -15.51 12.66 -11.76
N MET A 256 -15.44 12.64 -10.43
CA MET A 256 -15.44 13.85 -9.61
C MET A 256 -14.24 14.74 -9.89
N ALA A 257 -13.04 14.15 -9.99
CA ALA A 257 -11.80 14.89 -10.26
C ALA A 257 -11.80 15.53 -11.66
N LYS A 258 -12.34 14.84 -12.68
CA LYS A 258 -12.57 15.42 -14.03
C LYS A 258 -13.45 16.66 -13.98
N LEU A 259 -14.40 16.71 -13.04
CA LEU A 259 -15.33 17.82 -12.83
C LEU A 259 -14.80 18.88 -11.84
N GLY A 260 -13.54 18.79 -11.40
CA GLY A 260 -12.91 19.81 -10.56
C GLY A 260 -12.97 19.55 -9.04
N TYR A 261 -13.43 18.37 -8.62
CA TYR A 261 -13.55 18.00 -7.21
C TYR A 261 -12.50 16.95 -6.86
N PRO A 262 -11.37 17.32 -6.20
CA PRO A 262 -10.32 16.40 -5.85
C PRO A 262 -10.80 15.44 -4.76
N VAL A 263 -10.33 14.20 -4.87
CA VAL A 263 -10.65 13.13 -3.93
C VAL A 263 -9.35 12.56 -3.36
N VAL A 264 -9.37 12.26 -2.08
CA VAL A 264 -8.39 11.39 -1.43
C VAL A 264 -9.15 10.14 -1.04
N GLY A 265 -8.88 9.04 -1.75
CA GLY A 265 -9.41 7.74 -1.41
C GLY A 265 -8.72 7.18 -0.18
N ILE A 266 -9.48 6.58 0.72
CA ILE A 266 -9.02 5.85 1.90
C ILE A 266 -9.39 4.40 1.66
N ASP A 267 -8.37 3.56 1.50
CA ASP A 267 -8.54 2.12 1.27
C ASP A 267 -8.90 1.45 2.61
N THR A 268 -10.20 1.22 2.83
CA THR A 268 -10.72 0.65 4.08
C THR A 268 -10.35 -0.83 4.22
N LEU A 269 -10.12 -1.57 3.14
CA LEU A 269 -9.60 -2.95 3.18
C LEU A 269 -8.22 -2.98 3.84
N ARG A 270 -7.31 -2.15 3.34
CA ARG A 270 -5.96 -2.04 3.92
C ARG A 270 -6.01 -1.44 5.32
N TYR A 271 -6.86 -0.44 5.52
CA TYR A 271 -6.92 0.26 6.79
C TYR A 271 -7.53 -0.60 7.89
N TYR A 272 -8.58 -1.38 7.63
CA TYR A 272 -9.21 -2.26 8.63
C TYR A 272 -8.78 -3.72 8.53
N TRP A 273 -7.68 -4.01 7.82
CA TRP A 273 -7.06 -5.35 7.79
C TRP A 273 -6.75 -5.87 9.20
N GLN A 274 -6.40 -4.97 10.10
CA GLN A 274 -6.40 -5.22 11.53
C GLN A 274 -7.48 -4.37 12.20
N HIS A 275 -8.09 -4.93 13.25
CA HIS A 275 -9.10 -4.23 14.03
C HIS A 275 -8.63 -2.85 14.46
N LYS A 276 -9.48 -1.84 14.21
CA LYS A 276 -9.27 -0.47 14.67
C LYS A 276 -10.53 0.04 15.37
N THR A 277 -10.35 0.68 16.52
CA THR A 277 -11.47 1.28 17.23
C THR A 277 -11.97 2.54 16.52
N PRO A 278 -13.24 2.94 16.73
CA PRO A 278 -13.76 4.22 16.23
C PRO A 278 -12.94 5.42 16.71
N GLU A 279 -12.41 5.37 17.94
CA GLU A 279 -11.55 6.42 18.51
C GLU A 279 -10.21 6.51 17.78
N GLN A 280 -9.56 5.38 17.51
CA GLN A 280 -8.32 5.35 16.73
C GLN A 280 -8.56 5.88 15.32
N SER A 281 -9.65 5.46 14.70
CA SER A 281 -10.04 5.89 13.35
C SER A 281 -10.28 7.39 13.25
N ALA A 282 -10.86 8.00 14.30
CA ALA A 282 -11.06 9.44 14.35
C ALA A 282 -9.75 10.21 14.53
N VAL A 283 -8.80 9.69 15.31
CA VAL A 283 -7.46 10.29 15.45
C VAL A 283 -6.74 10.27 14.10
N ASP A 284 -6.67 9.11 13.46
CA ASP A 284 -5.98 8.96 12.19
C ASP A 284 -6.62 9.84 11.09
N LEU A 285 -7.96 9.95 11.06
CA LEU A 285 -8.66 10.83 10.12
C LEU A 285 -8.37 12.31 10.39
N SER A 286 -8.27 12.72 11.67
CA SER A 286 -7.89 14.08 12.05
C SER A 286 -6.47 14.42 11.59
N GLU A 287 -5.53 13.48 11.73
CA GLU A 287 -4.15 13.61 11.23
C GLU A 287 -4.12 13.69 9.70
N LEU A 288 -4.93 12.89 9.01
CA LEU A 288 -5.07 12.94 7.56
C LEU A 288 -5.61 14.30 7.08
N MET A 289 -6.66 14.80 7.75
CA MET A 289 -7.18 16.14 7.49
C MET A 289 -6.09 17.20 7.71
N GLN A 290 -5.30 17.09 8.78
CA GLN A 290 -4.17 17.98 9.01
C GLN A 290 -3.14 17.94 7.88
N HIS A 291 -2.79 16.73 7.43
CA HIS A 291 -1.85 16.53 6.34
C HIS A 291 -2.32 17.26 5.08
N TYR A 292 -3.57 17.09 4.65
CA TYR A 292 -4.08 17.74 3.44
C TYR A 292 -4.31 19.24 3.57
N ARG A 293 -4.54 19.76 4.79
CA ARG A 293 -4.47 21.21 5.03
C ARG A 293 -3.09 21.77 4.72
N GLN A 294 -2.03 21.02 5.03
CA GLN A 294 -0.64 21.44 4.79
C GLN A 294 -0.20 21.18 3.35
N LYS A 295 -0.49 19.98 2.83
CA LYS A 295 -0.04 19.52 1.51
C LYS A 295 -0.76 20.24 0.36
N TRP A 296 -2.09 20.38 0.46
CA TRP A 296 -2.93 20.93 -0.62
C TRP A 296 -3.51 22.31 -0.29
N GLY A 297 -3.31 22.82 0.92
CA GLY A 297 -3.91 24.10 1.33
C GLY A 297 -5.42 24.01 1.57
N THR A 298 -5.97 22.80 1.66
CA THR A 298 -7.40 22.53 1.85
C THR A 298 -7.94 23.25 3.08
N LYS A 299 -9.12 23.84 2.97
CA LYS A 299 -9.80 24.54 4.08
C LYS A 299 -11.04 23.79 4.58
N ARG A 300 -11.72 23.11 3.66
CA ARG A 300 -12.98 22.39 3.89
C ARG A 300 -12.86 20.94 3.45
N PHE A 301 -13.61 20.07 4.10
CA PHE A 301 -13.61 18.64 3.81
C PHE A 301 -15.04 18.16 3.52
N VAL A 302 -15.16 17.16 2.68
CA VAL A 302 -16.34 16.32 2.53
C VAL A 302 -15.94 14.92 2.95
N LEU A 303 -16.75 14.26 3.76
CA LEU A 303 -16.53 12.84 4.05
C LEU A 303 -17.53 12.03 3.24
N THR A 304 -17.03 11.09 2.44
CA THR A 304 -17.87 10.14 1.71
C THR A 304 -17.49 8.74 2.16
N GLY A 305 -18.47 7.87 2.38
CA GLY A 305 -18.26 6.45 2.63
C GLY A 305 -19.14 5.63 1.70
N TYR A 306 -18.61 4.51 1.20
CA TYR A 306 -19.36 3.51 0.45
C TYR A 306 -19.38 2.19 1.20
N SER A 307 -20.56 1.54 1.28
CA SER A 307 -20.74 0.23 1.89
C SER A 307 -20.12 0.19 3.30
N PHE A 308 -19.16 -0.71 3.55
CA PHE A 308 -18.37 -0.75 4.79
C PHE A 308 -17.82 0.62 5.22
N GLY A 309 -17.28 1.42 4.29
CA GLY A 309 -16.82 2.78 4.55
C GLY A 309 -17.94 3.72 5.01
N ALA A 310 -19.16 3.54 4.50
CA ALA A 310 -20.35 4.27 4.96
C ALA A 310 -20.76 3.83 6.38
N ASP A 311 -20.61 2.55 6.71
CA ASP A 311 -21.05 1.99 7.99
C ASP A 311 -20.20 2.49 9.18
N VAL A 312 -18.88 2.58 8.97
CA VAL A 312 -17.95 3.05 10.01
C VAL A 312 -17.95 4.57 10.17
N LEU A 313 -18.26 5.31 9.10
CA LEU A 313 -18.08 6.77 9.04
C LEU A 313 -18.85 7.57 10.10
N PRO A 314 -20.13 7.27 10.43
CA PRO A 314 -20.85 7.97 11.49
C PRO A 314 -20.13 7.92 12.84
N ALA A 315 -19.61 6.74 13.21
CA ALA A 315 -18.92 6.55 14.47
C ALA A 315 -17.61 7.35 14.53
N ILE A 316 -16.89 7.38 13.42
CA ILE A 316 -15.65 8.15 13.26
C ILE A 316 -15.95 9.64 13.37
N TYR A 317 -16.94 10.14 12.61
CA TYR A 317 -17.34 11.55 12.64
C TYR A 317 -17.67 12.03 14.05
N ASN A 318 -18.46 11.25 14.80
CA ASN A 318 -18.90 11.60 16.15
C ASN A 318 -17.73 11.74 17.15
N ARG A 319 -16.58 11.15 16.84
CA ARG A 319 -15.37 11.16 17.68
C ARG A 319 -14.29 12.13 17.18
N LEU A 320 -14.48 12.76 16.02
CA LEU A 320 -13.56 13.79 15.54
C LEU A 320 -13.52 14.99 16.51
N PRO A 321 -12.37 15.67 16.64
CA PRO A 321 -12.30 16.95 17.34
C PRO A 321 -13.31 17.95 16.76
N ALA A 322 -13.93 18.76 17.63
CA ALA A 322 -14.96 19.72 17.20
C ALA A 322 -14.48 20.71 16.12
N GLU A 323 -13.18 21.04 16.11
CA GLU A 323 -12.57 21.89 15.09
C GLU A 323 -12.51 21.22 13.71
N ASP A 324 -12.27 19.91 13.65
CA ASP A 324 -12.32 19.15 12.41
C ASP A 324 -13.77 18.95 11.95
N GLN A 325 -14.69 18.64 12.88
CA GLN A 325 -16.12 18.58 12.57
C GLN A 325 -16.64 19.86 11.90
N LYS A 326 -16.21 21.05 12.36
CA LYS A 326 -16.59 22.34 11.76
C LYS A 326 -16.08 22.54 10.33
N ARG A 327 -15.03 21.84 9.94
CA ARG A 327 -14.43 21.90 8.60
C ARG A 327 -15.11 20.99 7.59
N ILE A 328 -15.93 20.05 8.06
CA ILE A 328 -16.68 19.13 7.22
C ILE A 328 -17.97 19.81 6.75
N ASP A 329 -18.13 19.95 5.44
CA ASP A 329 -19.31 20.53 4.78
C ASP A 329 -20.42 19.51 4.57
N ALA A 330 -20.05 18.27 4.22
CA ALA A 330 -21.00 17.19 3.95
C ALA A 330 -20.47 15.84 4.44
N VAL A 331 -21.40 14.98 4.82
CA VAL A 331 -21.20 13.56 5.12
C VAL A 331 -22.12 12.79 4.18
N ILE A 332 -21.55 12.08 3.21
CA ILE A 332 -22.29 11.35 2.19
C ILE A 332 -22.09 9.86 2.43
N LEU A 333 -23.19 9.13 2.63
CA LEU A 333 -23.21 7.70 2.91
C LEU A 333 -23.84 6.98 1.71
N LEU A 334 -23.06 6.15 1.02
CA LEU A 334 -23.51 5.37 -0.13
C LEU A 334 -23.69 3.91 0.30
N ALA A 335 -24.85 3.33 0.04
CA ALA A 335 -25.17 1.94 0.37
C ALA A 335 -24.93 1.61 1.86
N PHE A 336 -25.36 2.52 2.74
CA PHE A 336 -25.24 2.39 4.19
C PHE A 336 -26.12 1.26 4.72
N ALA A 337 -25.54 0.36 5.52
CA ALA A 337 -26.22 -0.80 6.10
C ALA A 337 -26.80 -0.49 7.50
N ARG A 338 -27.71 -1.35 7.98
CA ARG A 338 -28.31 -1.23 9.34
C ARG A 338 -27.38 -1.71 10.45
N SER A 339 -26.40 -2.53 10.10
CA SER A 339 -25.35 -3.04 10.97
C SER A 339 -24.01 -3.01 10.22
N GLY A 340 -22.91 -2.88 10.95
CA GLY A 340 -21.57 -2.85 10.37
C GLY A 340 -20.52 -3.31 11.37
N SER A 341 -19.38 -3.79 10.88
CA SER A 341 -18.23 -4.20 11.70
C SER A 341 -17.07 -3.21 11.55
N PHE A 342 -16.17 -3.14 12.55
CA PHE A 342 -14.89 -2.41 12.44
C PHE A 342 -13.75 -3.37 12.09
N GLU A 343 -14.08 -4.34 11.24
CA GLU A 343 -13.25 -5.41 10.72
C GLU A 343 -13.92 -5.92 9.45
N ILE A 344 -13.16 -6.10 8.37
CA ILE A 344 -13.70 -6.69 7.14
C ILE A 344 -13.67 -8.20 7.31
N GLU A 345 -14.85 -8.78 7.54
CA GLU A 345 -15.03 -10.22 7.50
C GLU A 345 -15.05 -10.66 6.03
N VAL A 346 -14.04 -11.40 5.61
CA VAL A 346 -14.10 -12.10 4.32
C VAL A 346 -15.22 -13.14 4.47
N GLU A 347 -16.22 -13.09 3.58
CA GLU A 347 -17.38 -13.99 3.62
C GLU A 347 -16.94 -15.45 3.85
N GLY A 348 -17.43 -16.09 4.93
CA GLY A 348 -17.24 -17.53 5.15
C GLY A 348 -16.51 -17.99 6.43
N TRP A 349 -16.12 -17.10 7.34
CA TRP A 349 -15.40 -17.52 8.57
C TRP A 349 -16.18 -17.33 9.88
N LEU A 350 -16.71 -18.44 10.41
CA LEU A 350 -17.27 -18.58 11.76
C LEU A 350 -16.12 -18.75 12.78
N GLY A 351 -15.77 -17.68 13.51
CA GLY A 351 -14.70 -17.73 14.50
C GLY A 351 -14.58 -16.53 15.44
N ASN A 352 -15.62 -16.30 16.26
CA ASN A 352 -15.72 -15.24 17.30
C ASN A 352 -15.84 -13.79 16.79
N ALA A 353 -17.01 -13.53 16.19
CA ALA A 353 -17.65 -12.23 15.98
C ALA A 353 -17.01 -11.03 16.68
N GLY A 354 -16.36 -10.15 15.90
CA GLY A 354 -16.53 -8.73 16.13
C GLY A 354 -18.01 -8.44 15.88
N LYS A 355 -18.85 -8.50 16.92
CA LYS A 355 -20.31 -8.34 16.77
C LYS A 355 -20.58 -7.11 15.92
N GLU A 356 -21.18 -7.31 14.74
CA GLU A 356 -21.72 -6.22 13.95
C GLU A 356 -22.47 -5.27 14.91
N ALA A 357 -22.04 -4.04 14.94
CA ALA A 357 -22.66 -3.02 15.75
C ALA A 357 -23.80 -2.41 14.95
N PRO A 358 -24.96 -2.14 15.56
CA PRO A 358 -25.99 -1.37 14.89
C PRO A 358 -25.42 0.00 14.53
N THR A 359 -25.53 0.40 13.26
CA THR A 359 -25.00 1.67 12.75
C THR A 359 -25.92 2.85 13.13
N GLY A 360 -27.21 2.57 13.31
CA GLY A 360 -28.25 3.55 13.61
C GLY A 360 -27.99 4.49 14.80
N PRO A 361 -27.52 4.01 15.98
CA PRO A 361 -27.18 4.87 17.10
C PRO A 361 -26.11 5.92 16.80
N GLU A 362 -25.14 5.63 15.92
CA GLU A 362 -24.12 6.60 15.51
C GLU A 362 -24.65 7.53 14.41
N MET A 363 -25.45 7.01 13.47
CA MET A 363 -26.15 7.80 12.46
C MET A 363 -27.05 8.87 13.08
N ALA A 364 -27.83 8.53 14.11
CA ALA A 364 -28.75 9.45 14.78
C ALA A 364 -28.06 10.66 15.45
N LYS A 365 -26.75 10.58 15.72
CA LYS A 365 -25.96 11.66 16.34
C LYS A 365 -25.40 12.64 15.31
N LEU A 366 -25.42 12.30 14.02
CA LEU A 366 -24.88 13.17 12.98
C LEU A 366 -25.70 14.46 12.82
N PRO A 367 -25.05 15.58 12.43
CA PRO A 367 -25.77 16.81 12.14
C PRO A 367 -26.55 16.66 10.82
N ALA A 368 -27.87 16.47 10.90
CA ALA A 368 -28.75 16.24 9.76
C ALA A 368 -28.52 17.17 8.55
N ALA A 369 -28.20 18.44 8.79
CA ALA A 369 -27.94 19.42 7.73
C ALA A 369 -26.72 19.08 6.83
N LYS A 370 -25.80 18.25 7.31
CA LYS A 370 -24.63 17.81 6.54
C LYS A 370 -24.82 16.46 5.86
N VAL A 371 -25.83 15.70 6.24
CA VAL A 371 -25.93 14.29 5.86
C VAL A 371 -26.73 14.11 4.58
N VAL A 372 -26.19 13.28 3.68
CA VAL A 372 -26.92 12.59 2.62
C VAL A 372 -26.73 11.10 2.79
N CYS A 373 -27.82 10.34 2.73
CA CYS A 373 -27.80 8.88 2.70
C CYS A 373 -28.40 8.41 1.37
N ILE A 374 -27.57 7.80 0.52
CA ILE A 374 -27.92 7.32 -0.81
C ILE A 374 -27.99 5.79 -0.80
N TYR A 375 -29.06 5.22 -1.34
CA TYR A 375 -29.26 3.77 -1.40
C TYR A 375 -29.92 3.35 -2.71
N GLY A 376 -29.60 2.14 -3.17
CA GLY A 376 -30.23 1.49 -4.32
C GLY A 376 -31.66 1.07 -4.01
N GLU A 377 -32.53 1.08 -5.02
CA GLU A 377 -33.92 0.63 -4.88
C GLU A 377 -34.02 -0.85 -4.49
N GLU A 378 -33.09 -1.69 -4.98
CA GLU A 378 -33.08 -3.13 -4.73
C GLU A 378 -32.64 -3.49 -3.29
N GLU A 379 -31.90 -2.60 -2.61
CA GLU A 379 -31.40 -2.77 -1.23
C GLU A 379 -32.23 -1.99 -0.18
N ALA A 380 -33.38 -1.43 -0.56
CA ALA A 380 -34.15 -0.52 0.29
C ALA A 380 -34.57 -1.13 1.65
N ASP A 381 -34.89 -2.43 1.66
CA ASP A 381 -35.36 -3.13 2.86
C ASP A 381 -34.25 -3.43 3.88
N GLU A 382 -33.00 -3.44 3.44
CA GLU A 382 -31.80 -3.71 4.24
C GLU A 382 -30.97 -2.45 4.52
N SER A 383 -31.17 -1.39 3.75
CA SER A 383 -30.45 -0.13 3.91
C SER A 383 -30.70 0.53 5.27
N GLY A 384 -29.63 1.00 5.89
CA GLY A 384 -29.63 1.90 7.04
C GLY A 384 -30.25 3.26 6.71
N CYS A 385 -30.26 3.68 5.43
CA CYS A 385 -30.89 4.93 5.01
C CYS A 385 -32.43 4.90 5.18
N THR A 386 -33.05 3.73 5.17
CA THR A 386 -34.50 3.58 5.39
C THR A 386 -34.87 3.41 6.85
N ASP A 387 -33.88 3.22 7.74
CA ASP A 387 -34.12 3.06 9.17
C ASP A 387 -34.64 4.36 9.83
N HIS A 388 -35.35 4.20 10.95
CA HIS A 388 -35.90 5.31 11.75
C HIS A 388 -34.83 6.21 12.37
N THR A 389 -33.60 5.70 12.56
CA THR A 389 -32.46 6.48 13.08
C THR A 389 -31.77 7.35 12.04
N ALA A 390 -32.03 7.15 10.74
CA ALA A 390 -31.36 7.91 9.68
C ALA A 390 -31.78 9.38 9.68
N VAL A 391 -30.79 10.27 9.77
CA VAL A 391 -30.94 11.73 9.73
C VAL A 391 -30.50 12.31 8.38
N GLY A 392 -30.92 13.54 8.11
CA GLY A 392 -30.56 14.25 6.89
C GLY A 392 -31.36 13.82 5.67
N GLU A 393 -30.79 14.06 4.50
CA GLU A 393 -31.44 13.80 3.22
C GLU A 393 -31.30 12.32 2.84
N ARG A 394 -32.38 11.71 2.36
CA ARG A 394 -32.42 10.30 1.94
C ARG A 394 -32.73 10.23 0.45
N LEU A 395 -31.87 9.57 -0.31
CA LEU A 395 -31.93 9.59 -1.76
C LEU A 395 -31.92 8.17 -2.29
N LYS A 396 -33.03 7.75 -2.91
CA LYS A 396 -33.14 6.45 -3.58
C LYS A 396 -32.68 6.59 -5.03
N LEU A 397 -31.80 5.70 -5.47
CA LEU A 397 -31.37 5.57 -6.87
C LEU A 397 -31.83 4.23 -7.46
N PRO A 398 -31.94 4.10 -8.79
CA PRO A 398 -32.12 2.82 -9.45
C PRO A 398 -30.95 1.84 -9.15
N GLY A 399 -31.22 0.54 -9.32
CA GLY A 399 -30.26 -0.54 -9.10
C GLY A 399 -30.11 -0.98 -7.65
N GLY A 400 -29.12 -1.84 -7.43
CA GLY A 400 -28.71 -2.32 -6.11
C GLY A 400 -27.46 -1.62 -5.57
N HIS A 401 -26.61 -2.39 -4.88
CA HIS A 401 -25.45 -1.90 -4.13
C HIS A 401 -24.46 -1.05 -4.95
N HIS A 402 -24.35 -1.31 -6.26
CA HIS A 402 -23.46 -0.60 -7.19
C HIS A 402 -24.15 0.49 -8.03
N PHE A 403 -25.43 0.81 -7.78
CA PHE A 403 -26.17 1.89 -8.45
C PHE A 403 -26.16 1.82 -10.00
N ASP A 404 -26.42 0.63 -10.56
CA ASP A 404 -26.39 0.34 -12.01
C ASP A 404 -25.05 0.66 -12.71
N GLU A 405 -23.95 0.75 -11.95
CA GLU A 405 -22.61 1.09 -12.44
C GLU A 405 -22.56 2.45 -13.18
N ASN A 406 -23.55 3.32 -12.96
CA ASN A 406 -23.63 4.63 -13.60
C ASN A 406 -22.80 5.67 -12.82
N TYR A 407 -21.51 5.41 -12.69
CA TYR A 407 -20.57 6.21 -11.90
C TYR A 407 -20.47 7.68 -12.35
N PRO A 408 -20.55 8.04 -13.65
CA PRO A 408 -20.61 9.44 -14.06
C PRO A 408 -21.84 10.18 -13.52
N ALA A 409 -23.01 9.55 -13.53
CA ALA A 409 -24.22 10.15 -12.96
C ALA A 409 -24.13 10.26 -11.43
N LEU A 410 -23.58 9.23 -10.77
CA LEU A 410 -23.33 9.25 -9.34
C LEU A 410 -22.36 10.37 -8.95
N ALA A 411 -21.24 10.54 -9.66
CA ALA A 411 -20.28 11.61 -9.40
C ALA A 411 -20.91 13.01 -9.53
N LYS A 412 -21.69 13.25 -10.60
CA LYS A 412 -22.44 14.51 -10.77
C LYS A 412 -23.40 14.76 -9.61
N ARG A 413 -24.06 13.71 -9.12
CA ARG A 413 -24.93 13.79 -7.94
C ARG A 413 -24.13 14.18 -6.69
N LEU A 414 -23.04 13.49 -6.37
CA LEU A 414 -22.23 13.80 -5.19
C LEU A 414 -21.75 15.26 -5.22
N ILE A 415 -21.31 15.74 -6.38
CA ILE A 415 -20.93 17.14 -6.56
C ILE A 415 -22.10 18.09 -6.26
N GLY A 416 -23.29 17.83 -6.80
CA GLY A 416 -24.47 18.64 -6.53
C GLY A 416 -24.83 18.68 -5.04
N ASP A 417 -24.72 17.55 -4.33
CA ASP A 417 -24.97 17.46 -2.89
C ASP A 417 -23.95 18.26 -2.07
N ILE A 418 -22.69 18.28 -2.50
CA ILE A 418 -21.62 19.11 -1.91
C ILE A 418 -21.90 20.59 -2.16
N GLU A 419 -22.21 20.98 -3.40
CA GLU A 419 -22.46 22.37 -3.78
C GLU A 419 -23.65 22.96 -3.02
N SER A 420 -24.74 22.20 -2.91
CA SER A 420 -25.95 22.59 -2.17
C SER A 420 -25.63 22.91 -0.71
N ARG A 421 -24.86 22.05 -0.04
CA ARG A 421 -24.46 22.25 1.37
C ARG A 421 -23.45 23.37 1.57
N GLN A 422 -22.69 23.70 0.53
CA GLN A 422 -21.79 24.86 0.51
C GLN A 422 -22.50 26.17 0.11
N GLY A 423 -23.78 26.11 -0.27
CA GLY A 423 -24.53 27.27 -0.77
C GLY A 423 -24.05 27.78 -2.13
N LYS A 424 -23.43 26.91 -2.95
CA LYS A 424 -22.99 27.22 -4.31
C LYS A 424 -24.12 26.91 -5.31
N THR A 425 -24.16 27.64 -6.43
CA THR A 425 -25.03 27.30 -7.57
C THR A 425 -24.46 26.06 -8.27
N SER A 426 -25.29 25.05 -8.55
CA SER A 426 -24.77 23.76 -9.01
C SER A 426 -24.14 23.81 -10.41
N VAL A 427 -22.92 23.30 -10.54
CA VAL A 427 -22.24 23.10 -11.83
C VAL A 427 -22.74 21.81 -12.51
N ALA A 428 -23.29 20.86 -11.75
CA ALA A 428 -23.84 19.60 -12.27
C ALA A 428 -25.09 19.79 -13.15
N GLU A 429 -25.82 20.91 -12.99
CA GLU A 429 -26.99 21.25 -13.82
C GLU A 429 -26.62 21.89 -15.16
N GLN A 430 -25.34 22.22 -15.41
CA GLN A 430 -24.92 23.05 -16.55
C GLN A 430 -24.26 22.27 -17.72
N ASN A 431 -24.04 20.95 -17.63
CA ASN A 431 -23.44 20.15 -18.72
C ASN A 431 -24.06 18.77 -18.92
#